data_AF-A0A9E9D9A7-F1
#
_entry.id   AF-A0A9E9D9A7-F1
#
_cell.length_a   1.000
_cell.length_b   1.000
_cell.length_c   1.000
_cell.angle_alpha   90.00
_cell.angle_beta   90.00
_cell.angle_gamma   90.00
#
_symmetry.space_group_name_H-M   'P 1'
#
loop_
_entity.id
_entity.type
_entity.pdbx_description
1 polymer ?
#
loop_
_entity_poly.entity_id
_entity_poly.type
_entity_poly.pdbx_seq_one_letter_code
_entity_poly.pdbx_strand_id
1 'polypeptide(L)'
;MATSEPDTLRDEIAPPDDVTLAASSASAAGAPLTSVPRTSHAGAIGARPARQARSARARSVDDDASDAFQHAEATADTVKREAKRVRRAPSPARAAEREQSRVTEQPGFVLHSYPYRETSLIIDVLTRDHGRVALVAKGAKRPHSALRGVLQTFQPLSLAWLGKAELRTLTKAEWVGGLRPLEGDALLSGFYLNELLVKFCARDDPHDKLFQHYLTTLHHLAHGEPAGIILRAFERVLLRETGYAVAFDRCTQTRGKVAPERRYVFHPDRGVRPAGGDEPSDWPVVIGQTLLDMEQDDYSRAQTVQQSKLLMRFLLNHHLGGVPLNTRQILLDLQKL
;
A
#
# COMPACT_ATOMS: atom_id res chain seq x y z
N MET A 1 -16.85 -64.97 -38.95
CA MET A 1 -15.81 -65.97 -39.27
C MET A 1 -14.46 -65.33 -39.07
N ALA A 2 -13.57 -66.03 -38.35
CA ALA A 2 -12.13 -65.79 -38.14
C ALA A 2 -11.75 -64.55 -37.28
N THR A 3 -11.53 -64.68 -35.95
CA THR A 3 -10.27 -65.07 -35.22
C THR A 3 -9.22 -63.94 -35.22
N SER A 4 -8.50 -63.54 -34.17
CA SER A 4 -8.39 -63.83 -32.73
C SER A 4 -7.47 -62.74 -32.12
N GLU A 5 -7.65 -62.42 -30.84
CA GLU A 5 -6.74 -61.61 -29.99
C GLU A 5 -5.38 -62.34 -29.70
N PRO A 6 -4.56 -61.92 -28.70
CA PRO A 6 -3.77 -60.68 -28.53
C PRO A 6 -2.27 -61.02 -28.28
N ASP A 7 -1.38 -60.03 -28.18
CA ASP A 7 -0.10 -60.25 -27.46
C ASP A 7 0.43 -58.99 -26.75
N THR A 8 1.22 -59.28 -25.73
CA THR A 8 1.54 -58.57 -24.50
C THR A 8 2.93 -57.93 -24.53
N LEU A 9 3.16 -56.92 -23.66
CA LEU A 9 4.42 -56.52 -22.97
C LEU A 9 4.31 -55.03 -22.59
N ARG A 10 3.90 -54.67 -21.36
CA ARG A 10 4.77 -54.51 -20.16
C ARG A 10 6.11 -53.83 -20.45
N ASP A 11 6.19 -52.54 -20.10
CA ASP A 11 7.37 -51.99 -19.44
C ASP A 11 6.95 -50.88 -18.45
N GLU A 12 7.17 -51.19 -17.17
CA GLU A 12 7.15 -50.27 -16.03
C GLU A 12 8.51 -49.58 -15.97
N ILE A 13 8.54 -48.23 -15.94
CA ILE A 13 9.72 -47.49 -15.47
C ILE A 13 9.26 -46.51 -14.39
N ALA A 14 9.76 -46.76 -13.18
CA ALA A 14 9.55 -46.05 -11.93
C ALA A 14 10.18 -44.64 -11.91
N PRO A 15 9.74 -43.74 -11.01
CA PRO A 15 10.23 -42.36 -10.89
C PRO A 15 11.56 -42.30 -10.10
N PRO A 16 12.37 -41.23 -10.26
CA PRO A 16 13.61 -41.07 -9.52
C PRO A 16 13.39 -40.62 -8.07
N ASP A 17 14.28 -41.15 -7.23
CA ASP A 17 14.33 -41.11 -5.77
C ASP A 17 14.48 -39.74 -5.11
N ASP A 18 13.93 -39.69 -3.89
CA ASP A 18 14.19 -38.78 -2.79
C ASP A 18 15.69 -38.56 -2.50
N VAL A 19 16.06 -37.30 -2.26
CA VAL A 19 17.25 -36.97 -1.47
C VAL A 19 16.83 -36.08 -0.30
N THR A 20 16.62 -36.74 0.83
CA THR A 20 16.56 -36.13 2.16
C THR A 20 17.99 -35.91 2.65
N LEU A 21 18.34 -34.69 3.08
CA LEU A 21 19.52 -34.45 3.92
C LEU A 21 19.15 -33.63 5.15
N ALA A 22 19.55 -34.22 6.27
CA ALA A 22 19.17 -33.90 7.64
C ALA A 22 19.86 -32.66 8.21
N ALA A 23 19.18 -32.10 9.22
CA ALA A 23 19.71 -31.15 10.17
C ALA A 23 20.87 -31.73 10.99
N SER A 24 21.84 -30.88 11.35
CA SER A 24 22.71 -31.12 12.50
C SER A 24 22.85 -29.85 13.32
N SER A 25 22.59 -30.02 14.61
CA SER A 25 22.75 -29.09 15.72
C SER A 25 24.16 -29.16 16.28
N ALA A 26 24.75 -28.03 16.66
CA ALA A 26 25.77 -27.99 17.71
C ALA A 26 25.77 -26.65 18.44
N SER A 27 25.48 -26.72 19.73
CA SER A 27 25.66 -25.68 20.74
C SER A 27 27.01 -25.90 21.44
N ALA A 28 27.71 -24.84 21.83
CA ALA A 28 28.07 -24.55 23.23
C ALA A 28 29.35 -23.70 23.39
N ALA A 29 29.18 -22.63 24.17
CA ALA A 29 30.00 -22.21 25.31
C ALA A 29 31.41 -21.61 25.11
N GLY A 30 31.65 -20.49 25.82
CA GLY A 30 32.98 -20.14 26.33
C GLY A 30 33.30 -18.65 26.45
N ALA A 31 32.67 -17.93 27.39
CA ALA A 31 33.29 -16.74 28.01
C ALA A 31 34.37 -17.20 29.02
N PRO A 32 35.35 -16.37 29.43
CA PRO A 32 35.08 -15.40 30.50
C PRO A 32 35.89 -14.08 30.47
N LEU A 33 35.55 -13.27 31.47
CA LEU A 33 35.90 -11.90 31.84
C LEU A 33 37.31 -11.67 32.40
N THR A 34 37.58 -10.38 32.70
CA THR A 34 38.53 -9.73 33.64
C THR A 34 39.64 -8.95 32.90
N SER A 35 40.08 -7.75 33.29
CA SER A 35 39.92 -6.92 34.50
C SER A 35 40.30 -5.45 34.20
N VAL A 36 39.78 -4.52 34.99
CA VAL A 36 40.22 -3.10 35.11
C VAL A 36 41.51 -3.07 35.95
N PRO A 37 42.36 -2.01 35.89
CA PRO A 37 42.17 -0.91 36.85
C PRO A 37 42.49 0.52 36.33
N ARG A 38 42.01 1.46 37.14
CA ARG A 38 42.13 2.93 37.09
C ARG A 38 43.52 3.46 37.52
N THR A 39 43.86 4.66 37.05
CA THR A 39 44.60 5.76 37.74
C THR A 39 44.30 7.05 36.92
N SER A 40 43.85 8.23 37.39
CA SER A 40 44.03 9.13 38.56
C SER A 40 44.87 10.37 38.22
N HIS A 41 44.32 11.56 38.55
CA HIS A 41 44.97 12.87 38.77
C HIS A 41 45.47 13.68 37.55
N ALA A 42 45.53 15.03 37.55
CA ALA A 42 45.00 16.11 38.39
C ALA A 42 45.41 17.47 37.75
N GLY A 43 44.63 18.54 37.98
CA GLY A 43 45.07 19.97 38.00
C GLY A 43 45.47 20.62 36.66
N ALA A 44 45.47 21.94 36.47
CA ALA A 44 45.05 23.10 37.25
C ALA A 44 45.15 24.35 36.33
N ILE A 45 44.17 25.27 36.46
CA ILE A 45 44.28 26.74 36.62
C ILE A 45 45.11 27.63 35.66
N GLY A 46 44.44 28.70 35.19
CA GLY A 46 44.99 30.07 34.99
C GLY A 46 45.42 30.41 33.56
N ALA A 47 45.31 31.63 33.02
CA ALA A 47 44.87 32.93 33.51
C ALA A 47 44.65 33.87 32.30
N ARG A 48 43.83 34.92 32.48
CA ARG A 48 43.70 36.09 31.59
C ARG A 48 44.98 36.94 31.59
N PRO A 49 45.13 37.84 30.60
CA PRO A 49 45.47 39.21 30.95
C PRO A 49 44.61 40.28 30.24
N ALA A 50 44.86 41.51 30.68
CA ALA A 50 43.99 42.68 30.63
C ALA A 50 44.37 43.71 29.57
N ARG A 51 43.35 44.41 29.06
CA ARG A 51 43.18 45.87 28.94
C ARG A 51 44.42 46.76 28.64
N GLN A 52 44.35 47.52 27.54
CA GLN A 52 44.92 48.87 27.43
C GLN A 52 43.93 49.83 26.76
N ALA A 53 43.82 51.02 27.36
CA ALA A 53 43.22 52.25 26.84
C ALA A 53 44.35 53.08 26.17
N ARG A 54 44.21 54.07 25.29
CA ARG A 54 43.34 55.26 25.16
C ARG A 54 43.63 55.86 23.76
N SER A 55 42.70 56.59 23.16
CA SER A 55 42.90 58.00 22.79
C SER A 55 41.57 58.63 22.35
N ALA A 56 41.44 59.93 22.57
CA ALA A 56 40.25 60.74 22.32
C ALA A 56 40.56 61.78 21.26
N ARG A 57 39.63 62.03 20.32
CA ARG A 57 39.21 63.41 19.96
C ARG A 57 38.05 63.46 18.96
N ALA A 58 37.36 64.60 19.06
CA ALA A 58 36.45 65.27 18.12
C ALA A 58 34.97 64.82 18.14
N ARG A 59 34.17 65.65 18.83
CA ARG A 59 32.72 65.78 18.61
C ARG A 59 32.48 66.50 17.29
N SER A 60 31.55 65.99 16.49
CA SER A 60 30.76 66.78 15.55
C SER A 60 29.34 66.25 15.56
N VAL A 61 28.45 67.07 16.12
CA VAL A 61 27.05 67.31 15.75
C VAL A 61 26.43 66.30 14.78
N ASP A 62 25.53 65.44 15.26
CA ASP A 62 24.31 64.92 14.57
C ASP A 62 23.74 63.64 15.26
N ASP A 63 23.57 63.63 16.58
CA ASP A 63 23.07 62.43 17.31
C ASP A 63 21.55 62.43 17.55
N ASP A 64 20.91 63.60 17.71
CA ASP A 64 19.47 63.66 18.03
C ASP A 64 18.56 63.27 16.84
N ALA A 65 19.05 63.37 15.60
CA ALA A 65 18.31 62.92 14.43
C ALA A 65 18.45 61.40 14.21
N SER A 66 19.58 60.79 14.58
CA SER A 66 19.85 59.36 14.40
C SER A 66 19.04 58.50 15.38
N ASP A 67 18.97 58.91 16.66
CA ASP A 67 18.19 58.18 17.66
C ASP A 67 16.67 58.27 17.41
N ALA A 68 16.19 59.42 16.91
CA ALA A 68 14.79 59.59 16.54
C ALA A 68 14.38 58.71 15.34
N PHE A 69 15.26 58.52 14.36
CA PHE A 69 15.03 57.62 13.23
C PHE A 69 15.12 56.14 13.64
N GLN A 70 16.05 55.75 14.49
CA GLN A 70 16.17 54.37 14.98
C GLN A 70 15.00 53.97 15.88
N HIS A 71 14.48 54.88 16.71
CA HIS A 71 13.28 54.64 17.50
C HIS A 71 11.99 54.62 16.66
N ALA A 72 11.90 55.41 15.59
CA ALA A 72 10.78 55.38 14.64
C ALA A 72 10.77 54.10 13.77
N GLU A 73 11.95 53.62 13.38
CA GLU A 73 12.09 52.39 12.57
C GLU A 73 11.87 51.12 13.42
N ALA A 74 12.34 51.12 14.67
CA ALA A 74 12.06 50.06 15.64
C ALA A 74 10.56 49.98 16.00
N THR A 75 9.87 51.11 16.15
CA THR A 75 8.40 51.12 16.37
C THR A 75 7.63 50.72 15.11
N ALA A 76 8.07 51.12 13.92
CA ALA A 76 7.45 50.70 12.65
C ALA A 76 7.60 49.20 12.37
N ASP A 77 8.75 48.60 12.71
CA ASP A 77 8.97 47.16 12.57
C ASP A 77 8.28 46.33 13.64
N THR A 78 8.09 46.88 14.84
CA THR A 78 7.30 46.23 15.90
C THR A 78 5.81 46.24 15.56
N VAL A 79 5.30 47.35 15.01
CA VAL A 79 3.92 47.47 14.52
C VAL A 79 3.69 46.61 13.26
N LYS A 80 4.68 46.50 12.35
CA LYS A 80 4.60 45.57 11.21
C LYS A 80 4.69 44.10 11.64
N ARG A 81 5.48 43.76 12.66
CA ARG A 81 5.56 42.41 13.21
C ARG A 81 4.29 42.03 13.97
N GLU A 82 3.64 42.96 14.66
CA GLU A 82 2.30 42.72 15.25
C GLU A 82 1.21 42.64 14.18
N ALA A 83 1.22 43.51 13.17
CA ALA A 83 0.27 43.48 12.06
C ALA A 83 0.40 42.22 11.18
N LYS A 84 1.60 41.62 11.07
CA LYS A 84 1.85 40.35 10.36
C LYS A 84 1.58 39.11 11.23
N ARG A 85 1.46 39.27 12.55
CA ARG A 85 1.23 38.20 13.53
C ARG A 85 -0.24 38.06 13.95
N VAL A 86 -1.10 39.00 13.56
CA VAL A 86 -2.55 38.76 13.50
C VAL A 86 -2.85 37.90 12.27
N ARG A 87 -2.56 36.59 12.36
CA ARG A 87 -3.26 35.60 11.54
C ARG A 87 -4.73 35.75 11.88
N ARG A 88 -5.45 36.55 11.08
CA ARG A 88 -6.89 36.79 11.19
C ARG A 88 -7.56 35.43 11.47
N ALA A 89 -8.08 35.25 12.68
CA ALA A 89 -8.77 34.03 13.04
C ALA A 89 -9.85 33.78 11.97
N PRO A 90 -10.02 32.55 11.49
CA PRO A 90 -11.04 32.27 10.49
C PRO A 90 -12.39 32.76 11.03
N SER A 91 -13.16 33.46 10.19
CA SER A 91 -14.54 33.83 10.53
C SER A 91 -15.28 32.60 11.07
N PRO A 92 -16.12 32.72 12.11
CA PRO A 92 -16.83 31.59 12.71
C PRO A 92 -17.57 30.73 11.67
N ALA A 93 -18.06 31.32 10.58
CA ALA A 93 -18.64 30.58 9.46
C ALA A 93 -17.62 29.67 8.74
N ARG A 94 -16.40 30.15 8.47
CA ARG A 94 -15.31 29.35 7.87
C ARG A 94 -14.74 28.31 8.83
N ALA A 95 -14.80 28.57 10.14
CA ALA A 95 -14.40 27.60 11.16
C ALA A 95 -15.43 26.45 11.23
N ALA A 96 -16.72 26.76 11.25
CA ALA A 96 -17.80 25.77 11.22
C ALA A 96 -17.79 24.93 9.93
N GLU A 97 -17.57 25.56 8.77
CA GLU A 97 -17.45 24.87 7.49
C GLU A 97 -16.22 23.94 7.42
N ARG A 98 -15.11 24.36 8.07
CA ARG A 98 -13.92 23.51 8.23
C ARG A 98 -14.19 22.31 9.13
N GLU A 99 -14.89 22.51 10.25
CA GLU A 99 -15.29 21.44 11.18
C GLU A 99 -16.16 20.40 10.47
N GLN A 100 -17.14 20.84 9.65
CA GLN A 100 -18.01 19.96 8.86
C GLN A 100 -17.31 19.22 7.72
N SER A 101 -16.09 19.62 7.35
CA SER A 101 -15.27 18.97 6.31
C SER A 101 -14.10 18.19 6.87
N ARG A 102 -14.05 18.07 8.20
CA ARG A 102 -12.97 17.40 8.90
C ARG A 102 -13.32 15.94 9.08
N VAL A 103 -12.38 15.11 8.71
CA VAL A 103 -12.45 13.67 8.90
C VAL A 103 -11.31 13.28 9.84
N THR A 104 -11.61 12.47 10.83
CA THR A 104 -10.67 12.04 11.88
C THR A 104 -10.68 10.53 12.06
N GLU A 105 -9.54 10.00 12.49
CA GLU A 105 -9.36 8.60 12.90
C GLU A 105 -9.84 7.55 11.90
N GLN A 106 -9.62 7.82 10.61
CA GLN A 106 -10.04 6.92 9.56
C GLN A 106 -9.02 5.82 9.33
N PRO A 107 -9.40 4.54 9.47
CA PRO A 107 -8.55 3.44 9.10
C PRO A 107 -8.25 3.50 7.59
N GLY A 108 -6.98 3.36 7.23
CA GLY A 108 -6.58 3.38 5.84
C GLY A 108 -5.17 2.86 5.59
N PHE A 109 -4.88 2.67 4.31
CA PHE A 109 -3.58 2.22 3.80
C PHE A 109 -3.13 3.15 2.68
N VAL A 110 -1.83 3.45 2.64
CA VAL A 110 -1.24 4.10 1.46
C VAL A 110 -1.15 3.08 0.33
N LEU A 111 -1.79 3.40 -0.80
CA LEU A 111 -1.69 2.62 -2.04
C LEU A 111 -0.48 3.06 -2.86
N HIS A 112 -0.32 4.38 -3.00
CA HIS A 112 0.75 4.99 -3.78
C HIS A 112 1.11 6.37 -3.21
N SER A 113 2.38 6.77 -3.33
CA SER A 113 2.85 8.12 -3.02
C SER A 113 3.62 8.76 -4.18
N TYR A 114 3.41 10.05 -4.43
CA TYR A 114 4.11 10.83 -5.46
C TYR A 114 4.74 12.09 -4.85
N PRO A 115 5.99 12.45 -5.22
CA PRO A 115 6.56 13.75 -4.86
C PRO A 115 5.67 14.90 -5.31
N TYR A 116 5.35 15.83 -4.40
CA TYR A 116 4.55 17.01 -4.70
C TYR A 116 5.19 18.27 -4.10
N ARG A 117 5.60 19.19 -4.96
CA ARG A 117 6.43 20.34 -4.56
C ARG A 117 7.73 19.89 -3.86
N GLU A 118 8.46 20.86 -3.33
CA GLU A 118 9.76 20.61 -2.70
C GLU A 118 9.64 19.70 -1.46
N THR A 119 8.67 19.98 -0.58
CA THR A 119 8.59 19.33 0.74
C THR A 119 7.36 18.44 0.98
N SER A 120 6.46 18.28 0.01
CA SER A 120 5.19 17.57 0.21
C SER A 120 5.08 16.30 -0.63
N LEU A 121 4.09 15.47 -0.31
CA LEU A 121 3.69 14.30 -1.09
C LEU A 121 2.20 14.40 -1.45
N ILE A 122 1.81 13.86 -2.58
CA ILE A 122 0.44 13.40 -2.81
C ILE A 122 0.43 11.90 -2.53
N ILE A 123 -0.51 11.44 -1.71
CA ILE A 123 -0.74 10.03 -1.44
C ILE A 123 -2.13 9.64 -1.91
N ASP A 124 -2.23 8.49 -2.56
CA ASP A 124 -3.48 7.81 -2.82
C ASP A 124 -3.67 6.78 -1.70
N VAL A 125 -4.79 6.87 -0.98
CA VAL A 125 -5.09 6.02 0.17
C VAL A 125 -6.38 5.27 -0.04
N LEU A 126 -6.41 3.99 0.33
CA LEU A 126 -7.65 3.26 0.54
C LEU A 126 -8.07 3.47 1.99
N THR A 127 -9.28 3.98 2.21
CA THR A 127 -9.86 4.18 3.54
C THR A 127 -11.11 3.34 3.68
N ARG A 128 -11.43 2.94 4.91
CA ARG A 128 -12.61 2.09 5.17
C ARG A 128 -13.89 2.83 4.80
N ASP A 129 -14.11 4.00 5.40
CA ASP A 129 -15.43 4.65 5.36
C ASP A 129 -15.57 5.68 4.22
N HIS A 130 -14.47 6.00 3.51
CA HIS A 130 -14.46 6.98 2.42
C HIS A 130 -13.87 6.44 1.10
N GLY A 131 -13.58 5.14 1.02
CA GLY A 131 -13.04 4.52 -0.18
C GLY A 131 -11.66 5.07 -0.54
N ARG A 132 -11.39 5.17 -1.84
CA ARG A 132 -10.11 5.68 -2.34
C ARG A 132 -10.07 7.21 -2.35
N VAL A 133 -9.10 7.81 -1.67
CA VAL A 133 -8.99 9.25 -1.48
C VAL A 133 -7.58 9.74 -1.79
N ALA A 134 -7.46 10.88 -2.50
CA ALA A 134 -6.18 11.55 -2.72
C ALA A 134 -5.93 12.64 -1.65
N LEU A 135 -4.78 12.56 -0.97
CA LEU A 135 -4.40 13.47 0.11
C LEU A 135 -3.05 14.15 -0.18
N VAL A 136 -2.95 15.44 0.14
CA VAL A 136 -1.68 16.17 0.18
C VAL A 136 -1.11 16.12 1.58
N ALA A 137 0.04 15.46 1.73
CA ALA A 137 0.83 15.43 2.95
C ALA A 137 1.87 16.55 2.94
N LYS A 138 1.51 17.71 3.48
CA LYS A 138 2.35 18.91 3.49
C LYS A 138 3.56 18.72 4.40
N GLY A 139 4.76 18.99 3.89
CA GLY A 139 5.99 18.87 4.68
C GLY A 139 6.42 17.42 4.97
N ALA A 140 5.78 16.42 4.38
CA ALA A 140 6.10 15.01 4.59
C ALA A 140 7.54 14.63 4.23
N LYS A 141 8.19 15.36 3.32
CA LYS A 141 9.58 15.10 2.91
C LYS A 141 10.63 15.72 3.84
N ARG A 142 10.23 16.58 4.78
CA ARG A 142 11.19 17.25 5.68
C ARG A 142 11.90 16.23 6.58
N PRO A 143 13.20 16.40 6.88
CA PRO A 143 13.97 15.43 7.66
C PRO A 143 13.33 15.03 9.01
N HIS A 144 12.74 15.99 9.71
CA HIS A 144 12.10 15.79 11.03
C HIS A 144 10.58 15.72 10.96
N SER A 145 10.00 15.39 9.80
CA SER A 145 8.54 15.26 9.67
C SER A 145 8.05 13.96 10.29
N ALA A 146 7.09 14.04 11.21
CA ALA A 146 6.41 12.87 11.77
C ALA A 146 5.74 12.00 10.67
N LEU A 147 5.36 12.61 9.54
CA LEU A 147 4.73 11.92 8.42
C LEU A 147 5.72 11.10 7.57
N ARG A 148 7.03 11.39 7.63
CA ARG A 148 8.02 10.79 6.72
C ARG A 148 8.15 9.27 6.91
N GLY A 149 8.09 8.81 8.16
CA GLY A 149 8.23 7.39 8.49
C GLY A 149 6.92 6.60 8.42
N VAL A 150 5.78 7.27 8.57
CA VAL A 150 4.45 6.63 8.71
C VAL A 150 3.77 6.43 7.36
N LEU A 151 4.04 7.28 6.35
CA LEU A 151 3.38 7.20 5.04
C LEU A 151 4.01 6.14 4.11
N GLN A 152 4.18 4.92 4.62
CA GLN A 152 4.65 3.76 3.86
C GLN A 152 3.47 2.89 3.39
N THR A 153 3.66 2.18 2.28
CA THR A 153 2.67 1.21 1.79
C THR A 153 2.55 0.00 2.74
N PHE A 154 1.40 -0.66 2.71
CA PHE A 154 1.10 -1.88 3.50
C PHE A 154 1.06 -1.71 5.03
N GLN A 155 1.19 -0.48 5.54
CA GLN A 155 1.03 -0.19 6.96
C GLN A 155 -0.40 0.26 7.27
N PRO A 156 -1.05 -0.31 8.31
CA PRO A 156 -2.34 0.18 8.78
C PRO A 156 -2.18 1.55 9.44
N LEU A 157 -2.93 2.54 8.95
CA LEU A 157 -2.88 3.91 9.42
C LEU A 157 -4.23 4.38 9.96
N SER A 158 -4.18 5.24 10.97
CA SER A 158 -5.27 6.12 11.36
C SER A 158 -5.02 7.49 10.75
N LEU A 159 -5.90 7.90 9.83
CA LEU A 159 -5.75 9.09 8.99
C LEU A 159 -6.75 10.17 9.40
N ALA A 160 -6.32 11.42 9.36
CA ALA A 160 -7.21 12.57 9.51
C ALA A 160 -6.90 13.62 8.44
N TRP A 161 -7.93 14.18 7.83
CA TRP A 161 -7.79 15.19 6.77
C TRP A 161 -8.89 16.26 6.83
N LEU A 162 -8.67 17.33 6.09
CA LEU A 162 -9.67 18.38 5.86
C LEU A 162 -9.91 18.62 4.38
N GLY A 163 -11.15 18.98 4.07
CA GLY A 163 -11.59 19.47 2.77
C GLY A 163 -12.54 18.50 2.08
N LYS A 164 -13.32 19.05 1.15
CA LYS A 164 -14.32 18.31 0.34
C LYS A 164 -13.94 18.22 -1.15
N ALA A 165 -12.80 18.78 -1.53
CA ALA A 165 -12.30 18.69 -2.90
C ALA A 165 -11.75 17.29 -3.20
N GLU A 166 -11.55 17.01 -4.49
CA GLU A 166 -10.88 15.81 -5.02
C GLU A 166 -9.51 15.54 -4.39
N LEU A 167 -8.78 16.62 -4.06
CA LEU A 167 -7.49 16.55 -3.41
C LEU A 167 -7.58 17.23 -2.04
N ARG A 168 -7.56 16.44 -0.98
CA ARG A 168 -7.75 16.91 0.41
C ARG A 168 -6.41 17.12 1.10
N THR A 169 -6.40 17.82 2.24
CA THR A 169 -5.15 18.04 3.00
C THR A 169 -5.06 17.06 4.15
N LEU A 170 -4.05 16.18 4.14
CA LEU A 170 -3.72 15.33 5.28
C LEU A 170 -3.29 16.21 6.45
N THR A 171 -3.84 15.92 7.63
CA THR A 171 -3.53 16.63 8.88
C THR A 171 -2.88 15.76 9.93
N LYS A 172 -3.21 14.47 9.97
CA LYS A 172 -2.62 13.50 10.89
C LYS A 172 -2.55 12.15 10.19
N ALA A 173 -1.47 11.42 10.43
CA ALA A 173 -1.36 10.01 10.11
C ALA A 173 -0.62 9.34 11.27
N GLU A 174 -1.21 8.29 11.82
CA GLU A 174 -0.64 7.50 12.90
C GLU A 174 -0.61 6.04 12.50
N TRP A 175 0.52 5.38 12.74
CA TRP A 175 0.63 3.95 12.55
C TRP A 175 -0.12 3.22 13.66
N VAL A 176 -1.00 2.30 13.28
CA VAL A 176 -1.85 1.55 14.22
C VAL A 176 -1.18 0.23 14.66
N GLY A 177 -0.17 -0.24 13.92
CA GLY A 177 0.43 -1.55 14.16
C GLY A 177 -0.40 -2.71 13.62
N GLY A 178 -0.03 -3.93 13.99
CA GLY A 178 -0.83 -5.14 13.76
C GLY A 178 -0.55 -5.92 12.48
N LEU A 179 0.28 -5.42 11.55
CA LEU A 179 0.73 -6.20 10.39
C LEU A 179 2.25 -6.38 10.39
N ARG A 180 2.67 -7.61 10.06
CA ARG A 180 4.06 -7.91 9.74
C ARG A 180 4.42 -7.29 8.37
N PRO A 181 5.64 -6.77 8.17
CA PRO A 181 6.08 -6.29 6.87
C PRO A 181 6.00 -7.37 5.79
N LEU A 182 5.69 -6.96 4.56
CA LEU A 182 5.80 -7.82 3.38
C LEU A 182 7.25 -7.84 2.89
N GLU A 183 7.73 -9.02 2.51
CA GLU A 183 9.10 -9.25 2.04
C GLU A 183 9.09 -10.16 0.80
N GLY A 184 10.15 -10.11 -0.01
CA GLY A 184 10.32 -10.96 -1.19
C GLY A 184 9.11 -10.94 -2.14
N ASP A 185 8.65 -12.13 -2.55
CA ASP A 185 7.51 -12.30 -3.48
C ASP A 185 6.18 -11.77 -2.91
N ALA A 186 6.02 -11.78 -1.58
CA ALA A 186 4.84 -11.23 -0.92
C ALA A 186 4.77 -9.71 -1.09
N LEU A 187 5.92 -9.01 -1.10
CA LEU A 187 5.98 -7.57 -1.33
C LEU A 187 5.52 -7.22 -2.76
N LEU A 188 5.98 -7.97 -3.77
CA LEU A 188 5.53 -7.80 -5.15
C LEU A 188 4.03 -8.08 -5.29
N SER A 189 3.54 -9.12 -4.60
CA SER A 189 2.11 -9.44 -4.52
C SER A 189 1.31 -8.30 -3.89
N GLY A 190 1.81 -7.67 -2.83
CA GLY A 190 1.20 -6.50 -2.21
C GLY A 190 1.09 -5.32 -3.19
N PHE A 191 2.15 -5.03 -3.95
CA PHE A 191 2.08 -3.96 -4.97
C PHE A 191 1.07 -4.28 -6.08
N TYR A 192 0.94 -5.55 -6.44
CA TYR A 192 -0.08 -5.98 -7.40
C TYR A 192 -1.50 -5.66 -6.90
N LEU A 193 -1.78 -5.96 -5.62
CA LEU A 193 -3.06 -5.59 -4.98
C LEU A 193 -3.30 -4.08 -5.01
N ASN A 194 -2.28 -3.27 -4.66
CA ASN A 194 -2.41 -1.81 -4.68
C ASN A 194 -2.70 -1.28 -6.08
N GLU A 195 -2.02 -1.81 -7.10
CA GLU A 195 -2.25 -1.40 -8.49
C GLU A 195 -3.68 -1.75 -8.92
N LEU A 196 -4.17 -2.94 -8.58
CA LEU A 196 -5.56 -3.31 -8.84
C LEU A 196 -6.55 -2.34 -8.17
N LEU A 197 -6.37 -2.03 -6.88
CA LEU A 197 -7.23 -1.07 -6.18
C LEU A 197 -7.23 0.30 -6.85
N VAL A 198 -6.08 0.78 -7.30
CA VAL A 198 -5.95 2.08 -8.01
C VAL A 198 -6.67 2.06 -9.37
N LYS A 199 -6.73 0.91 -10.05
CA LYS A 199 -7.34 0.75 -11.37
C LYS A 199 -8.84 0.50 -11.32
N PHE A 200 -9.30 -0.26 -10.33
CA PHE A 200 -10.67 -0.75 -10.26
C PHE A 200 -11.58 0.04 -9.32
N CYS A 201 -11.05 0.70 -8.28
CA CYS A 201 -11.88 1.47 -7.33
C CYS A 201 -12.06 2.91 -7.82
N ALA A 202 -13.31 3.38 -7.85
CA ALA A 202 -13.60 4.80 -8.01
C ALA A 202 -13.09 5.61 -6.80
N ARG A 203 -12.90 6.92 -6.98
CA ARG A 203 -12.59 7.80 -5.84
C ARG A 203 -13.86 8.06 -5.04
N ASP A 204 -13.70 8.21 -3.73
CA ASP A 204 -14.79 8.52 -2.80
C ASP A 204 -15.95 7.51 -2.80
N ASP A 205 -15.68 6.29 -3.26
CA ASP A 205 -16.62 5.16 -3.27
C ASP A 205 -16.16 4.09 -2.25
N PRO A 206 -16.80 4.01 -1.06
CA PRO A 206 -16.39 3.09 -0.01
C PRO A 206 -16.83 1.64 -0.29
N HIS A 207 -15.89 0.71 -0.12
CA HIS A 207 -16.12 -0.72 -0.23
C HIS A 207 -15.66 -1.44 1.04
N ASP A 208 -16.49 -1.46 2.08
CA ASP A 208 -16.14 -2.00 3.41
C ASP A 208 -15.64 -3.44 3.35
N LYS A 209 -16.31 -4.31 2.59
CA LYS A 209 -15.92 -5.72 2.44
C LYS A 209 -14.56 -5.86 1.74
N LEU A 210 -14.33 -5.09 0.69
CA LEU A 210 -13.06 -5.08 -0.02
C LEU A 210 -11.93 -4.55 0.87
N PHE A 211 -12.19 -3.53 1.69
CA PHE A 211 -11.22 -3.03 2.67
C PHE A 211 -10.81 -4.11 3.67
N GLN A 212 -11.79 -4.80 4.26
CA GLN A 212 -11.51 -5.90 5.19
C GLN A 212 -10.76 -7.04 4.50
N HIS A 213 -11.18 -7.40 3.29
CA HIS A 213 -10.53 -8.47 2.55
C HIS A 213 -9.10 -8.10 2.16
N TYR A 214 -8.82 -6.85 1.76
CA TYR A 214 -7.46 -6.36 1.53
C TYR A 214 -6.56 -6.53 2.77
N LEU A 215 -7.06 -6.14 3.96
CA LEU A 215 -6.34 -6.34 5.23
C LEU A 215 -6.02 -7.83 5.47
N THR A 216 -7.00 -8.71 5.30
CA THR A 216 -6.84 -10.16 5.44
C THR A 216 -5.84 -10.71 4.42
N THR A 217 -5.91 -10.28 3.17
CA THR A 217 -4.97 -10.66 2.10
C THR A 217 -3.53 -10.26 2.46
N LEU A 218 -3.31 -9.02 2.93
CA LEU A 218 -1.99 -8.58 3.40
C LEU A 218 -1.48 -9.43 4.58
N HIS A 219 -2.36 -9.76 5.52
CA HIS A 219 -2.01 -10.61 6.65
C HIS A 219 -1.55 -12.00 6.20
N HIS A 220 -2.28 -12.67 5.31
CA HIS A 220 -1.89 -13.99 4.79
C HIS A 220 -0.58 -13.94 4.01
N LEU A 221 -0.39 -12.93 3.16
CA LEU A 221 0.86 -12.73 2.43
C LEU A 221 2.05 -12.53 3.37
N ALA A 222 1.88 -11.75 4.44
CA ALA A 222 2.92 -11.51 5.42
C ALA A 222 3.32 -12.78 6.20
N HIS A 223 2.40 -13.74 6.31
CA HIS A 223 2.65 -15.03 6.97
C HIS A 223 3.14 -16.13 6.01
N GLY A 224 3.44 -15.78 4.76
CA GLY A 224 4.02 -16.71 3.79
C GLY A 224 3.04 -17.74 3.24
N GLU A 225 1.74 -17.49 3.36
CA GLU A 225 0.75 -18.35 2.73
C GLU A 225 0.85 -18.28 1.18
N PRO A 226 0.42 -19.31 0.44
CA PRO A 226 0.59 -19.37 -1.01
C PRO A 226 -0.13 -18.22 -1.74
N ALA A 227 0.64 -17.24 -2.23
CA ALA A 227 0.12 -16.07 -2.94
C ALA A 227 -0.79 -16.44 -4.13
N GLY A 228 -0.51 -17.58 -4.79
CA GLY A 228 -1.33 -18.08 -5.90
C GLY A 228 -2.81 -18.18 -5.57
N ILE A 229 -3.17 -18.60 -4.36
CA ILE A 229 -4.56 -18.77 -3.89
C ILE A 229 -5.11 -17.45 -3.36
N ILE A 230 -4.36 -16.81 -2.46
CA ILE A 230 -4.74 -15.56 -1.77
C ILE A 230 -5.09 -14.46 -2.77
N LEU A 231 -4.32 -14.34 -3.85
CA LEU A 231 -4.57 -13.35 -4.89
C LEU A 231 -5.88 -13.61 -5.65
N ARG A 232 -6.27 -14.88 -5.88
CA ARG A 232 -7.54 -15.18 -6.61
C ARG A 232 -8.75 -14.89 -5.75
N ALA A 233 -8.68 -15.19 -4.46
CA ALA A 233 -9.70 -14.81 -3.50
C ALA A 233 -9.92 -13.29 -3.53
N PHE A 234 -8.81 -12.53 -3.45
CA PHE A 234 -8.87 -11.07 -3.51
C PHE A 234 -9.42 -10.53 -4.83
N GLU A 235 -8.93 -11.01 -5.97
CA GLU A 235 -9.37 -10.55 -7.30
C GLU A 235 -10.88 -10.79 -7.52
N ARG A 236 -11.39 -11.92 -7.04
CA ARG A 236 -12.83 -12.24 -7.08
C ARG A 236 -13.63 -11.26 -6.25
N VAL A 237 -13.21 -10.97 -5.02
CA VAL A 237 -13.88 -10.00 -4.14
C VAL A 237 -13.81 -8.60 -4.74
N LEU A 238 -12.65 -8.19 -5.25
CA LEU A 238 -12.46 -6.92 -5.94
C LEU A 238 -13.46 -6.75 -7.08
N LEU A 239 -13.50 -7.68 -8.04
CA LEU A 239 -14.38 -7.60 -9.20
C LEU A 239 -15.86 -7.58 -8.80
N ARG A 240 -16.24 -8.31 -7.75
CA ARG A 240 -17.62 -8.30 -7.24
C ARG A 240 -18.00 -6.98 -6.60
N GLU A 241 -17.19 -6.50 -5.66
CA GLU A 241 -17.50 -5.28 -4.90
C GLU A 241 -17.46 -4.02 -5.77
N THR A 242 -16.65 -4.03 -6.82
CA THR A 242 -16.60 -2.94 -7.82
C THR A 242 -17.59 -3.11 -8.98
N GLY A 243 -18.40 -4.18 -8.97
CA GLY A 243 -19.49 -4.40 -9.93
C GLY A 243 -19.07 -4.93 -11.31
N TYR A 244 -17.81 -5.32 -11.50
CA TYR A 244 -17.30 -5.92 -12.74
C TYR A 244 -17.61 -7.42 -12.88
N ALA A 245 -17.95 -8.11 -11.79
CA ALA A 245 -18.32 -9.52 -11.84
C ALA A 245 -19.59 -9.80 -11.02
N VAL A 246 -20.45 -10.64 -11.61
CA VAL A 246 -21.59 -11.24 -10.93
C VAL A 246 -21.19 -12.55 -10.23
N ALA A 247 -22.15 -13.20 -9.56
CA ALA A 247 -21.94 -14.48 -8.90
C ALA A 247 -21.48 -15.57 -9.89
N PHE A 248 -20.56 -16.43 -9.44
CA PHE A 248 -19.94 -17.48 -10.25
C PHE A 248 -20.78 -18.78 -10.20
N ASP A 249 -21.74 -18.90 -9.29
CA ASP A 249 -22.54 -20.09 -9.05
C ASP A 249 -23.88 -20.12 -9.82
N ARG A 250 -24.20 -19.07 -10.59
CA ARG A 250 -25.44 -19.00 -11.39
C ARG A 250 -25.15 -18.80 -12.87
N CYS A 251 -25.74 -19.66 -13.69
CA CYS A 251 -25.70 -19.55 -15.14
C CYS A 251 -26.75 -18.53 -15.61
N THR A 252 -26.33 -17.53 -16.38
CA THR A 252 -27.23 -16.45 -16.82
C THR A 252 -28.15 -16.86 -17.96
N GLN A 253 -27.73 -17.81 -18.78
CA GLN A 253 -28.57 -18.36 -19.86
C GLN A 253 -29.66 -19.29 -19.34
N THR A 254 -29.33 -20.23 -18.44
CA THR A 254 -30.32 -21.18 -17.89
C THR A 254 -31.05 -20.64 -16.67
N ARG A 255 -30.57 -19.54 -16.08
CA ARG A 255 -31.04 -18.93 -14.83
C ARG A 255 -30.97 -19.86 -13.60
N GLY A 256 -30.32 -21.01 -13.74
CA GLY A 256 -30.13 -22.03 -12.70
C GLY A 256 -28.74 -22.00 -12.09
N LYS A 257 -28.51 -22.85 -11.09
CA LYS A 257 -27.18 -23.07 -10.52
C LYS A 257 -26.24 -23.70 -11.55
N VAL A 258 -24.96 -23.38 -11.43
CA VAL A 258 -23.88 -24.03 -12.17
C VAL A 258 -23.84 -25.51 -11.79
N ALA A 259 -23.92 -26.38 -12.80
CA ALA A 259 -23.71 -27.81 -12.64
C ALA A 259 -22.20 -28.13 -12.61
N PRO A 260 -21.69 -28.87 -11.62
CA PRO A 260 -20.25 -29.06 -11.40
C PRO A 260 -19.50 -29.65 -12.59
N GLU A 261 -20.07 -30.61 -13.29
CA GLU A 261 -19.40 -31.44 -14.30
C GLU A 261 -19.43 -30.79 -15.70
N ARG A 262 -20.22 -29.72 -15.86
CA ARG A 262 -20.37 -29.03 -17.15
C ARG A 262 -19.25 -28.00 -17.36
N ARG A 263 -19.01 -27.65 -18.62
CA ARG A 263 -18.04 -26.63 -19.02
C ARG A 263 -18.74 -25.29 -19.23
N TYR A 264 -18.10 -24.23 -18.76
CA TYR A 264 -18.61 -22.88 -18.81
C TYR A 264 -17.53 -21.91 -19.30
N VAL A 265 -17.99 -20.78 -19.78
CA VAL A 265 -17.18 -19.57 -19.94
C VAL A 265 -17.82 -18.44 -19.13
N PHE A 266 -17.01 -17.46 -18.75
CA PHE A 266 -17.50 -16.26 -18.10
C PHE A 266 -17.47 -15.11 -19.09
N HIS A 267 -18.64 -14.63 -19.49
CA HIS A 267 -18.74 -13.41 -20.28
C HIS A 267 -18.55 -12.21 -19.35
N PRO A 268 -17.62 -11.28 -19.62
CA PRO A 268 -17.34 -10.15 -18.73
C PRO A 268 -18.61 -9.36 -18.34
N ASP A 269 -19.44 -9.00 -19.32
CA ASP A 269 -20.67 -8.22 -19.05
C ASP A 269 -21.90 -9.06 -18.67
N ARG A 270 -21.88 -10.38 -18.86
CA ARG A 270 -23.08 -11.24 -18.73
C ARG A 270 -22.92 -12.37 -17.74
N GLY A 271 -21.75 -12.55 -17.14
CA GLY A 271 -21.47 -13.64 -16.21
C GLY A 271 -21.35 -15.02 -16.86
N VAL A 272 -21.61 -16.04 -16.04
CA VAL A 272 -21.39 -17.45 -16.39
C VAL A 272 -22.41 -17.93 -17.43
N ARG A 273 -21.93 -18.58 -18.50
CA ARG A 273 -22.75 -19.26 -19.49
C ARG A 273 -22.14 -20.62 -19.88
N PRO A 274 -22.93 -21.59 -20.36
CA PRO A 274 -22.39 -22.84 -20.87
C PRO A 274 -21.43 -22.56 -22.03
N ALA A 275 -20.36 -23.34 -22.13
CA ALA A 275 -19.47 -23.30 -23.28
C ALA A 275 -20.18 -23.90 -24.50
N GLY A 276 -20.24 -23.14 -25.60
CA GLY A 276 -20.91 -23.48 -26.85
C GLY A 276 -19.96 -23.93 -27.96
N GLY A 277 -18.66 -23.65 -27.84
CA GLY A 277 -17.63 -23.96 -28.85
C GLY A 277 -17.47 -22.89 -29.93
N ASP A 278 -18.29 -21.83 -29.90
CA ASP A 278 -18.25 -20.66 -30.78
C ASP A 278 -17.50 -19.47 -30.15
N GLU A 279 -16.89 -19.69 -28.99
CA GLU A 279 -16.17 -18.63 -28.27
C GLU A 279 -14.87 -18.22 -28.94
N PRO A 280 -14.46 -16.95 -28.78
CA PRO A 280 -13.11 -16.54 -29.11
C PRO A 280 -12.10 -17.45 -28.40
N SER A 281 -11.05 -17.86 -29.11
CA SER A 281 -10.08 -18.87 -28.64
C SER A 281 -9.32 -18.48 -27.38
N ASP A 282 -9.28 -17.20 -27.05
CA ASP A 282 -8.64 -16.64 -25.87
C ASP A 282 -9.53 -16.69 -24.61
N TRP A 283 -10.82 -17.04 -24.74
CA TRP A 283 -11.73 -17.14 -23.61
C TRP A 283 -11.47 -18.42 -22.81
N PRO A 284 -11.18 -18.31 -21.50
CA PRO A 284 -10.97 -19.48 -20.68
C PRO A 284 -12.25 -20.30 -20.52
N VAL A 285 -12.17 -21.58 -20.88
CA VAL A 285 -13.21 -22.56 -20.57
C VAL A 285 -12.87 -23.26 -19.26
N VAL A 286 -13.78 -23.20 -18.30
CA VAL A 286 -13.60 -23.76 -16.95
C VAL A 286 -14.67 -24.80 -16.65
N ILE A 287 -14.38 -25.74 -15.75
CA ILE A 287 -15.37 -26.70 -15.26
C ILE A 287 -16.25 -26.03 -14.20
N GLY A 288 -17.53 -26.39 -14.14
CA GLY A 288 -18.50 -25.80 -13.23
C GLY A 288 -18.06 -25.90 -11.77
N GLN A 289 -17.42 -27.00 -11.40
CA GLN A 289 -16.87 -27.18 -10.07
C GLN A 289 -15.90 -26.05 -9.69
N THR A 290 -14.98 -25.66 -10.57
CA THR A 290 -14.07 -24.52 -10.33
C THR A 290 -14.84 -23.24 -9.97
N LEU A 291 -15.93 -22.94 -10.69
CA LEU A 291 -16.73 -21.74 -10.43
C LEU A 291 -17.42 -21.80 -9.07
N LEU A 292 -17.92 -22.97 -8.68
CA LEU A 292 -18.55 -23.18 -7.37
C LEU A 292 -17.53 -23.04 -6.23
N ASP A 293 -16.32 -23.56 -6.40
CA ASP A 293 -15.28 -23.45 -5.37
C ASP A 293 -14.81 -22.01 -5.24
N MET A 294 -14.62 -21.34 -6.38
CA MET A 294 -14.31 -19.92 -6.39
C MET A 294 -15.40 -19.15 -5.67
N GLU A 295 -16.69 -19.45 -5.85
CA GLU A 295 -17.76 -18.80 -5.10
C GLU A 295 -17.65 -19.05 -3.58
N GLN A 296 -17.18 -20.22 -3.18
CA GLN A 296 -17.02 -20.63 -1.78
C GLN A 296 -15.66 -20.27 -1.15
N ASP A 297 -14.76 -19.63 -1.91
CA ASP A 297 -13.37 -19.36 -1.52
C ASP A 297 -12.53 -20.62 -1.27
N ASP A 298 -12.91 -21.75 -1.86
CA ASP A 298 -12.17 -23.02 -1.78
C ASP A 298 -11.21 -23.17 -2.97
N TYR A 299 -9.91 -23.22 -2.69
CA TYR A 299 -8.87 -23.43 -3.69
C TYR A 299 -8.02 -24.68 -3.40
N SER A 300 -8.58 -25.64 -2.66
CA SER A 300 -7.91 -26.90 -2.30
C SER A 300 -7.51 -27.75 -3.50
N ARG A 301 -8.26 -27.65 -4.62
CA ARG A 301 -7.98 -28.43 -5.84
C ARG A 301 -7.04 -27.72 -6.80
N ALA A 302 -6.04 -28.46 -7.28
CA ALA A 302 -5.07 -27.97 -8.28
C ALA A 302 -5.76 -27.46 -9.57
N GLN A 303 -6.80 -28.16 -10.04
CA GLN A 303 -7.58 -27.72 -11.20
C GLN A 303 -8.24 -26.36 -10.98
N THR A 304 -8.79 -26.13 -9.78
CA THR A 304 -9.41 -24.85 -9.39
C THR A 304 -8.38 -23.74 -9.37
N VAL A 305 -7.21 -23.97 -8.77
CA VAL A 305 -6.10 -22.99 -8.78
C VAL A 305 -5.68 -22.63 -10.21
N GLN A 306 -5.50 -23.62 -11.08
CA GLN A 306 -5.08 -23.38 -12.46
C GLN A 306 -6.15 -22.62 -13.26
N GLN A 307 -7.40 -23.06 -13.21
CA GLN A 307 -8.50 -22.47 -13.99
C GLN A 307 -8.89 -21.08 -13.47
N SER A 308 -8.92 -20.88 -12.14
CA SER A 308 -9.19 -19.56 -11.54
C SER A 308 -8.14 -18.52 -11.95
N LYS A 309 -6.86 -18.89 -12.00
CA LYS A 309 -5.79 -18.01 -12.47
C LYS A 309 -5.99 -17.57 -13.92
N LEU A 310 -6.36 -18.49 -14.80
CA LEU A 310 -6.63 -18.17 -16.21
C LEU A 310 -7.87 -17.27 -16.34
N LEU A 311 -8.94 -17.61 -15.61
CA LEU A 311 -10.20 -16.88 -15.62
C LEU A 311 -10.04 -15.45 -15.08
N MET A 312 -9.43 -15.27 -13.91
CA MET A 312 -9.23 -13.93 -13.33
C MET A 312 -8.31 -13.08 -14.19
N ARG A 313 -7.25 -13.66 -14.76
CA ARG A 313 -6.39 -12.93 -15.69
C ARG A 313 -7.18 -12.44 -16.91
N PHE A 314 -8.06 -13.27 -17.47
CA PHE A 314 -8.92 -12.87 -18.57
C PHE A 314 -9.87 -11.72 -18.19
N LEU A 315 -10.60 -11.86 -17.08
CA LEU A 315 -11.56 -10.83 -16.64
C LEU A 315 -10.87 -9.50 -16.31
N LEU A 316 -9.78 -9.54 -15.56
CA LEU A 316 -9.00 -8.34 -15.23
C LEU A 316 -8.48 -7.65 -16.49
N ASN A 317 -7.88 -8.40 -17.42
CA ASN A 317 -7.35 -7.83 -18.66
C ASN A 317 -8.46 -7.21 -19.53
N HIS A 318 -9.63 -7.84 -19.58
CA HIS A 318 -10.78 -7.31 -20.30
C HIS A 318 -11.19 -5.94 -19.75
N HIS A 319 -11.37 -5.81 -18.44
CA HIS A 319 -11.78 -4.55 -17.81
C HIS A 319 -10.66 -3.49 -17.78
N LEU A 320 -9.39 -3.90 -17.86
CA LEU A 320 -8.26 -2.97 -18.01
C LEU A 320 -8.14 -2.39 -19.42
N GLY A 321 -8.91 -2.88 -20.41
CA GLY A 321 -8.93 -2.32 -21.76
C GLY A 321 -7.57 -2.34 -22.47
N GLY A 322 -6.73 -3.33 -22.18
CA GLY A 322 -5.39 -3.46 -22.77
C GLY A 322 -4.28 -2.67 -22.06
N VAL A 323 -4.58 -1.92 -20.99
CA VAL A 323 -3.55 -1.29 -20.16
C VAL A 323 -2.84 -2.37 -19.34
N PRO A 324 -1.53 -2.61 -19.54
CA PRO A 324 -0.81 -3.62 -18.76
C PRO A 324 -0.65 -3.15 -17.31
N LEU A 325 -0.54 -4.13 -16.40
CA LEU A 325 -0.17 -3.88 -15.02
C LEU A 325 1.35 -3.69 -14.94
N ASN A 326 1.79 -2.58 -14.38
CA ASN A 326 3.20 -2.24 -14.19
C ASN A 326 3.90 -3.27 -13.31
N THR A 327 3.22 -3.76 -12.27
CA THR A 327 3.74 -4.81 -11.38
C THR A 327 4.08 -6.09 -12.12
N ARG A 328 3.27 -6.45 -13.12
CA ARG A 328 3.54 -7.61 -13.97
C ARG A 328 4.76 -7.40 -14.86
N GLN A 329 4.93 -6.19 -15.41
CA GLN A 329 6.11 -5.85 -16.20
C GLN A 329 7.38 -5.95 -15.36
N ILE A 330 7.36 -5.40 -14.14
CA ILE A 330 8.49 -5.49 -13.19
C ILE A 330 8.83 -6.94 -12.89
N LEU A 331 7.84 -7.80 -12.63
CA LEU A 331 8.05 -9.23 -12.39
C LEU A 331 8.72 -9.94 -13.57
N LEU A 332 8.27 -9.65 -14.79
CA LEU A 332 8.87 -10.20 -16.01
C LEU A 332 10.30 -9.72 -16.21
N ASP A 333 10.60 -8.48 -15.84
CA ASP A 333 11.95 -7.92 -15.98
C ASP A 333 12.90 -8.47 -14.92
N LEU A 334 12.42 -8.70 -13.69
CA LEU A 334 13.19 -9.37 -12.63
C LEU A 334 13.51 -10.84 -12.95
N GLN A 335 12.60 -11.56 -13.63
CA GLN A 335 12.82 -12.96 -14.04
C GLN A 335 13.78 -13.12 -15.22
N LYS A 336 14.12 -12.02 -15.91
CA LYS A 336 15.07 -12.02 -17.03
C LYS A 336 16.51 -11.66 -16.61
N LEU A 337 16.71 -11.25 -15.36
CA LEU A 337 18.01 -10.94 -14.76
C LEU A 337 18.64 -12.20 -14.18
#